data_AF-A0A9N9IY86-F1
#
_entry.id   AF-A0A9N9IY86-F1
#
_cell.length_a   1.000
_cell.length_b   1.000
_cell.length_c   1.000
_cell.angle_alpha   90.00
_cell.angle_beta   90.00
_cell.angle_gamma   90.00
#
_symmetry.space_group_name_H-M   'P 1'
#
loop_
_entity.id
_entity.type
_entity.pdbx_description
1 polymer ?
#
loop_
_entity_poly.entity_id
_entity_poly.type
_entity_poly.pdbx_seq_one_letter_code
_entity_poly.pdbx_strand_id
1 'polypeptide(L)'
;WNMKRQRNSYSVEEKEKAVELAHCTSNTHAANYYSLDLTMLEEAQLYKWVKIVRYNGLAITYSNLRVKMAEIMNKSSKQTKDDRKKFAITNFKFSS
;
A
#
# COMPACT_ATOMS: atom_id res chain seq x y z
N TRP A 1 -2.50 -28.47 -1.87
CA TRP A 1 -3.57 -27.64 -1.31
C TRP A 1 -3.64 -26.32 -2.08
N ASN A 2 -4.53 -26.25 -3.07
CA ASN A 2 -4.79 -25.03 -3.85
C ASN A 2 -5.69 -24.11 -3.03
N MET A 3 -5.12 -23.20 -2.25
CA MET A 3 -5.90 -22.11 -1.65
C MET A 3 -6.28 -21.14 -2.76
N LYS A 4 -7.51 -21.29 -3.26
CA LYS A 4 -8.22 -20.22 -3.97
C LYS A 4 -8.16 -18.98 -3.08
N ARG A 5 -7.26 -18.03 -3.36
CA ARG A 5 -7.41 -16.64 -2.90
C ARG A 5 -8.60 -16.05 -3.67
N GLN A 6 -9.80 -16.49 -3.32
CA GLN A 6 -11.02 -15.86 -3.80
C GLN A 6 -11.03 -14.47 -3.22
N ARG A 7 -10.84 -13.47 -4.09
CA ARG A 7 -11.16 -12.06 -3.85
C ARG A 7 -12.55 -11.98 -3.21
N ASN A 8 -12.60 -11.74 -1.90
CA ASN A 8 -13.70 -10.97 -1.38
C ASN A 8 -13.40 -9.51 -1.74
N SER A 9 -14.26 -8.91 -2.56
CA SER A 9 -14.23 -7.47 -2.80
C SER A 9 -14.36 -6.74 -1.47
N TYR A 10 -13.25 -6.23 -0.95
CA TYR A 10 -13.25 -5.36 0.21
C TYR A 10 -13.97 -4.04 -0.13
N SER A 11 -14.81 -3.57 0.77
CA SER A 11 -15.73 -2.44 0.58
C SER A 11 -14.97 -1.14 0.30
N VAL A 12 -15.64 -0.13 -0.26
CA VAL A 12 -15.02 1.19 -0.49
C VAL A 12 -14.45 1.77 0.80
N GLU A 13 -15.19 1.64 1.91
CA GLU A 13 -14.75 2.08 3.24
C GLU A 13 -13.54 1.30 3.75
N GLU A 14 -13.48 -0.01 3.53
CA GLU A 14 -12.32 -0.82 3.89
C GLU A 14 -11.08 -0.39 3.10
N LYS A 15 -11.23 0.00 1.83
CA LYS A 15 -10.10 0.54 1.04
C LYS A 15 -9.62 1.86 1.63
N GLU A 16 -10.53 2.75 1.98
CA GLU A 16 -10.20 4.06 2.55
C GLU A 16 -9.46 3.91 3.87
N LYS A 17 -9.96 3.06 4.78
CA LYS A 17 -9.30 2.76 6.05
C LYS A 17 -7.95 2.06 5.88
N ALA A 18 -7.83 1.12 4.93
CA ALA A 18 -6.55 0.48 4.63
C ALA A 18 -5.52 1.50 4.11
N VAL A 19 -5.94 2.43 3.25
CA VAL A 19 -5.08 3.52 2.77
C VAL A 19 -4.67 4.45 3.91
N GLU A 20 -5.59 4.81 4.80
CA GLU A 20 -5.30 5.64 5.98
C GLU A 20 -4.31 4.96 6.92
N LEU A 21 -4.52 3.69 7.24
CA LEU A 21 -3.59 2.91 8.06
C LEU A 21 -2.21 2.85 7.41
N ALA A 22 -2.15 2.71 6.09
CA ALA A 22 -0.90 2.70 5.34
C ALA A 22 -0.15 4.04 5.37
N HIS A 23 -0.87 5.16 5.49
CA HIS A 23 -0.26 6.49 5.69
C HIS A 23 0.38 6.63 7.07
N CYS A 24 -0.22 6.03 8.10
CA CYS A 24 0.28 6.07 9.48
C CYS A 24 1.37 5.04 9.78
N THR A 25 1.43 3.95 9.02
CA THR A 25 2.31 2.81 9.28
C THR A 25 3.15 2.45 8.03
N SER A 26 2.96 1.26 7.47
CA SER A 26 3.54 0.83 6.20
C SER A 26 2.48 0.16 5.33
N ASN A 27 2.67 0.23 4.01
CA ASN A 27 1.78 -0.46 3.08
C ASN A 27 1.73 -1.97 3.36
N THR A 28 2.86 -2.57 3.73
CA THR A 28 2.94 -4.00 4.08
C THR A 28 2.17 -4.32 5.35
N HIS A 29 2.28 -3.47 6.38
CA HIS A 29 1.52 -3.64 7.62
C HIS A 29 0.01 -3.51 7.38
N ALA A 30 -0.42 -2.47 6.67
CA ALA A 30 -1.83 -2.25 6.36
C ALA A 30 -2.41 -3.36 5.48
N ALA A 31 -1.66 -3.82 4.47
CA ALA A 31 -2.06 -4.94 3.62
C ALA A 31 -2.25 -6.21 4.46
N ASN A 32 -1.32 -6.52 5.36
CA ASN A 32 -1.45 -7.67 6.26
C ASN A 32 -2.65 -7.54 7.22
N TYR A 33 -2.86 -6.36 7.81
CA TYR A 33 -3.94 -6.11 8.75
C TYR A 33 -5.32 -6.37 8.12
N TYR A 34 -5.51 -5.92 6.88
CA TYR A 34 -6.74 -6.13 6.11
C TYR A 34 -6.75 -7.40 5.26
N SER A 35 -5.75 -8.28 5.40
CA SER A 35 -5.59 -9.49 4.58
C SER A 35 -5.67 -9.24 3.06
N LEU A 36 -5.08 -8.12 2.62
CA LEU A 36 -5.02 -7.68 1.24
C LEU A 36 -3.67 -8.05 0.62
N ASP A 37 -3.66 -8.28 -0.70
CA ASP A 37 -2.41 -8.25 -1.45
C ASP A 37 -1.87 -6.81 -1.49
N LEU A 38 -0.55 -6.65 -1.40
CA LEU A 38 0.10 -5.34 -1.38
C LEU A 38 -0.28 -4.50 -2.61
N THR A 39 -0.40 -5.14 -3.78
CA THR A 39 -0.82 -4.51 -5.02
C THR A 39 -2.24 -3.95 -4.95
N MET A 40 -3.15 -4.60 -4.22
CA MET A 40 -4.52 -4.13 -4.03
C MET A 40 -4.56 -2.82 -3.21
N LEU A 41 -3.66 -2.70 -2.23
CA LEU A 41 -3.52 -1.47 -1.45
C LEU A 41 -2.88 -0.35 -2.28
N GLU A 42 -1.86 -0.66 -3.08
CA GLU A 42 -1.23 0.31 -3.98
C GLU A 42 -2.21 0.82 -5.06
N GLU A 43 -3.05 -0.05 -5.61
CA GLU A 43 -4.16 0.31 -6.50
C GLU A 43 -5.17 1.24 -5.81
N ALA A 44 -5.51 0.97 -4.55
CA ALA A 44 -6.41 1.83 -3.77
C ALA A 44 -5.81 3.22 -3.52
N GLN A 45 -4.51 3.31 -3.23
CA GLN A 45 -3.79 4.57 -3.10
C GLN A 45 -3.77 5.36 -4.42
N LEU A 46 -3.55 4.68 -5.55
CA LEU A 46 -3.61 5.30 -6.87
C LEU A 46 -5.01 5.82 -7.18
N TYR A 47 -6.05 5.04 -6.88
CA TYR A 47 -7.44 5.43 -7.07
C TYR A 47 -7.82 6.67 -6.23
N LYS A 48 -7.39 6.71 -4.96
CA LYS A 48 -7.59 7.89 -4.09
C LYS A 48 -6.93 9.14 -4.69
N TRP A 49 -5.71 9.02 -5.21
CA TRP A 49 -5.04 10.13 -5.91
C TRP A 49 -5.80 10.57 -7.16
N VAL A 50 -6.25 9.64 -8.01
CA VAL A 50 -7.06 9.93 -9.20
C VAL A 50 -8.32 10.72 -8.83
N LYS A 51 -9.03 10.31 -7.76
CA LYS A 51 -10.24 11.00 -7.26
C LYS A 51 -9.94 12.45 -6.86
N ILE A 52 -8.84 12.70 -6.14
CA ILE A 52 -8.42 14.04 -5.73
C ILE A 52 -8.06 14.92 -6.94
N VAL A 53 -7.30 14.38 -7.90
CA VAL A 53 -6.90 15.11 -9.11
C VAL A 53 -8.13 15.52 -9.92
N ARG A 54 -9.09 14.61 -10.11
CA ARG A 54 -10.35 14.90 -10.80
C ARG A 54 -11.21 15.90 -10.05
N TYR A 55 -11.30 15.79 -8.72
CA TYR A 55 -12.01 16.74 -7.88
C TYR A 55 -11.46 18.17 -8.04
N ASN A 56 -10.13 18.30 -8.18
CA ASN A 56 -9.47 19.57 -8.42
C ASN A 56 -9.56 20.06 -9.89
N GLY A 57 -10.32 19.37 -10.76
CA GLY A 57 -10.46 19.73 -12.17
C GLY A 57 -9.21 19.50 -13.03
N LEU A 58 -8.22 18.76 -12.51
CA LEU A 58 -6.96 18.53 -13.20
C LEU A 58 -7.06 17.33 -14.16
N ALA A 59 -6.36 17.43 -15.29
CA ALA A 59 -6.30 16.36 -16.28
C ALA A 59 -5.45 15.19 -15.77
N ILE A 60 -5.92 13.97 -16.01
CA ILE A 60 -5.16 12.75 -15.79
C ILE A 60 -4.65 12.27 -17.14
N THR A 61 -3.33 12.34 -17.31
CA THR A 61 -2.63 11.77 -18.45
C THR A 61 -2.04 10.41 -18.07
N TYR A 62 -1.79 9.57 -19.08
CA TYR A 62 -1.13 8.28 -18.88
C TYR A 62 0.25 8.44 -18.21
N SER A 63 1.01 9.48 -18.57
CA SER A 63 2.31 9.77 -17.98
C SER A 63 2.22 10.04 -16.47
N ASN A 64 1.30 10.91 -16.06
CA ASN A 64 1.15 11.28 -14.65
C ASN A 64 0.65 10.11 -13.81
N LEU A 65 -0.25 9.28 -14.36
CA LEU A 65 -0.70 8.05 -13.72
C LEU A 65 0.47 7.07 -13.49
N ARG A 66 1.33 6.85 -14.51
CA ARG A 66 2.49 5.96 -14.42
C ARG A 66 3.54 6.45 -13.42
N VAL A 67 3.86 7.75 -13.45
CA VAL A 67 4.77 8.36 -12.47
C VAL A 67 4.21 8.17 -11.07
N LYS A 68 2.91 8.42 -10.85
CA LYS A 68 2.31 8.27 -9.54
C LYS A 68 2.32 6.82 -9.04
N MET A 69 2.03 5.87 -9.92
CA MET A 69 2.11 4.45 -9.57
C MET A 69 3.54 4.06 -9.18
N ALA A 70 4.54 4.52 -9.91
CA ALA A 70 5.95 4.28 -9.58
C ALA A 70 6.36 4.89 -8.24
N GLU A 71 5.89 6.11 -7.91
CA GLU A 71 6.11 6.72 -6.60
C GLU A 71 5.53 5.88 -5.46
N ILE A 72 4.30 5.38 -5.63
CA ILE A 72 3.59 4.55 -4.65
C ILE A 72 4.39 3.26 -4.38
N MET A 73 4.76 2.53 -5.45
CA MET A 73 5.53 1.27 -5.34
C MET A 73 6.96 1.50 -4.80
N ASN A 74 7.59 2.61 -5.16
CA ASN A 74 8.92 2.95 -4.62
C ASN A 74 8.84 3.28 -3.13
N LYS A 75 7.78 3.94 -2.68
CA LYS A 75 7.56 4.22 -1.26
C LYS A 75 7.33 2.93 -0.47
N SER A 76 6.49 2.03 -0.97
CA SER A 76 6.20 0.75 -0.32
C SER A 76 7.45 -0.15 -0.20
N SER A 77 8.26 -0.20 -1.25
CA SER A 77 9.50 -0.99 -1.26
C SER A 77 10.58 -0.43 -0.32
N LYS A 78 10.74 0.89 -0.24
CA LYS A 78 11.64 1.53 0.74
C LYS A 78 11.20 1.23 2.17
N GLN A 79 9.92 1.42 2.48
CA GLN A 79 9.35 1.14 3.79
C GLN A 79 9.58 -0.32 4.22
N THR A 80 9.35 -1.27 3.30
CA THR A 80 9.57 -2.70 3.56
C THR A 80 11.04 -3.02 3.86
N LYS A 81 11.99 -2.35 3.20
CA LYS A 81 13.43 -2.52 3.47
C LYS A 81 13.79 -2.01 4.87
N ASP A 82 13.21 -0.89 5.29
CA ASP A 82 13.49 -0.31 6.60
C ASP A 82 12.87 -1.14 7.73
N ASP A 83 11.65 -1.66 7.55
CA ASP A 83 11.01 -2.58 8.49
C ASP A 83 11.85 -3.86 8.69
N ARG A 84 12.39 -4.43 7.61
CA ARG A 84 13.29 -5.60 7.67
C ARG A 84 14.59 -5.30 8.42
N LYS A 85 15.20 -4.14 8.18
CA LYS A 85 16.42 -3.72 8.90
C LYS A 85 16.15 -3.57 10.40
N LYS A 86 15.04 -2.94 10.79
CA LYS A 86 14.65 -2.81 12.19
C LYS A 86 14.47 -4.17 12.86
N PHE A 87 13.78 -5.10 12.20
CA PHE A 87 13.57 -6.46 12.71
C PHE A 87 14.89 -7.22 12.91
N ALA A 88 15.83 -7.09 11.97
CA ALA A 88 17.16 -7.69 12.09
C ALA A 88 17.96 -7.12 13.28
N ILE A 89 17.89 -5.80 13.50
CA ILE A 89 18.56 -5.14 14.63
C ILE A 89 17.95 -5.55 15.97
N THR A 90 16.61 -5.65 16.07
CA THR A 90 15.95 -6.09 17.30
C THR A 90 16.32 -7.54 17.63
N ASN A 91 16.31 -8.46 16.67
CA ASN A 91 16.63 -9.86 16.95
C ASN A 91 18.09 -10.05 17.35
N PHE A 92 19.01 -9.26 16.79
CA PHE A 92 20.41 -9.25 17.22
C PHE A 92 20.58 -8.80 18.69
N LYS A 93 19.82 -7.79 19.13
CA LYS A 93 19.87 -7.29 20.52
C LYS A 93 19.27 -8.23 21.57
N PHE A 94 18.37 -9.13 21.18
CA PHE A 94 17.75 -10.11 22.09
C PHE A 94 18.47 -11.46 22.12
N SER A 95 19.49 -11.66 21.29
CA SER A 95 20.28 -12.91 21.18
C SER A 95 21.71 -12.80 21.72
N SER A 96 22.05 -11.68 22.36
CA SER A 96 23.32 -11.36 23.03
C SER A 96 23.08 -10.98 24.48
#